data_AF-A0A950SBY6-F1
#
_entry.id   AF-A0A950SBY6-F1
#
_cell.length_a   1.000
_cell.length_b   1.000
_cell.length_c   1.000
_cell.angle_alpha   90.00
_cell.angle_beta   90.00
_cell.angle_gamma   90.00
#
_symmetry.space_group_name_H-M   'P 1'
#
loop_
_entity.id
_entity.type
_entity.pdbx_description
1 polymer ?
#
loop_
_entity_poly.entity_id
_entity_poly.type
_entity_poly.pdbx_seq_one_letter_code
_entity_poly.pdbx_strand_id
1 'polypeptide(L)'
;MKITPPSRFLDLTFTVGYASKQASIAPKTIEMAFQGSLKELPLPDIIQLVSVSGKTGKFTLSRDHDRGYIYLKNGQMVHATVGELVGEEAIYALAIWNQGDFQFGPGEEPDRQTITKSNTNLLMEAARRLDEWRVLSKKVPSVDYIPELQVRESRHEQITLNPQEWLLVTRIDGHRSIADIGKVLNISSFEVAKILYGMITGELVALKKKSEFVRDEESGELVDLAARIRTIAEEYIGNSAHKTIEKHFLRALDGIMSGDGEQAVDAMVTEFEKTASLLRGLAVTEQLRSRISELRTAV
;
A
#
# COMPACT_ATOMS: atom_id res chain seq x y z
N MET A 1 66.19 -51.09 35.38
CA MET A 1 66.48 -50.92 33.93
C MET A 1 65.24 -51.39 33.20
N LYS A 2 64.53 -50.47 32.53
CA LYS A 2 63.09 -50.54 32.17
C LYS A 2 62.88 -50.98 30.70
N ILE A 3 62.05 -51.99 30.45
CA ILE A 3 60.65 -51.99 29.96
C ILE A 3 60.50 -52.02 28.41
N THR A 4 59.80 -53.06 27.96
CA THR A 4 59.36 -53.49 26.61
C THR A 4 58.21 -52.62 26.00
N PRO A 5 57.90 -52.73 24.69
CA PRO A 5 56.86 -51.96 23.95
C PRO A 5 55.47 -52.65 24.06
N PRO A 6 54.29 -52.17 23.52
CA PRO A 6 54.09 -51.62 22.16
C PRO A 6 52.91 -50.62 21.91
N SER A 7 52.72 -50.28 20.61
CA SER A 7 51.44 -50.02 19.91
C SER A 7 50.78 -48.63 19.93
N ARG A 8 50.95 -47.82 18.87
CA ARG A 8 50.04 -47.70 17.69
C ARG A 8 50.40 -46.43 16.89
N PHE A 9 50.96 -46.63 15.70
CA PHE A 9 50.91 -45.68 14.58
C PHE A 9 49.71 -46.09 13.70
N LEU A 10 48.91 -45.12 13.27
CA LEU A 10 48.20 -45.12 11.98
C LEU A 10 47.58 -43.73 11.75
N ASP A 11 48.32 -42.98 10.93
CA ASP A 11 47.94 -42.00 9.91
C ASP A 11 46.86 -40.94 10.17
N LEU A 12 47.37 -39.71 10.16
CA LEU A 12 46.67 -38.54 9.65
C LEU A 12 46.23 -38.77 8.19
N THR A 13 44.99 -38.44 7.84
CA THR A 13 44.68 -37.30 6.96
C THR A 13 43.17 -37.09 6.72
N PHE A 14 42.77 -35.81 6.87
CA PHE A 14 41.62 -35.08 6.30
C PHE A 14 40.18 -35.60 6.47
N THR A 15 39.38 -34.80 7.19
CA THR A 15 38.08 -34.31 6.68
C THR A 15 37.85 -32.88 7.19
N VAL A 16 37.57 -31.99 6.25
CA VAL A 16 37.26 -30.58 6.43
C VAL A 16 35.93 -30.43 7.18
N GLY A 17 35.94 -29.79 8.34
CA GLY A 17 34.74 -29.37 9.07
C GLY A 17 34.57 -27.86 8.97
N TYR A 18 33.78 -27.37 8.01
CA TYR A 18 33.24 -26.02 8.03
C TYR A 18 32.12 -25.95 9.08
N ALA A 19 32.45 -25.52 10.29
CA ALA A 19 31.47 -25.05 11.27
C ALA A 19 31.26 -23.54 11.04
N SER A 20 30.35 -23.18 10.13
CA SER A 20 29.91 -21.79 9.98
C SER A 20 29.03 -21.40 11.16
N LYS A 21 29.56 -20.53 12.02
CA LYS A 21 28.84 -19.78 13.06
C LYS A 21 27.53 -19.21 12.47
N GLN A 22 26.40 -19.72 12.94
CA GLN A 22 25.13 -19.02 12.82
C GLN A 22 25.21 -17.77 13.72
N ALA A 23 25.41 -16.61 13.12
CA ALA A 23 25.13 -15.34 13.76
C ALA A 23 23.60 -15.23 13.87
N SER A 24 23.08 -15.48 15.08
CA SER A 24 21.73 -15.10 15.45
C SER A 24 21.62 -13.58 15.35
N ILE A 25 20.97 -13.09 14.29
CA ILE A 25 20.57 -11.69 14.20
C ILE A 25 19.34 -11.56 15.09
N ALA A 26 19.57 -11.29 16.37
CA ALA A 26 18.52 -10.78 17.24
C ALA A 26 17.96 -9.49 16.62
N PRO A 27 16.63 -9.28 16.58
CA PRO A 27 16.09 -7.99 16.17
C PRO A 27 16.65 -6.93 17.12
N LYS A 28 17.32 -5.93 16.55
CA LYS A 28 17.85 -4.78 17.27
C LYS A 28 16.66 -4.10 17.96
N THR A 29 16.58 -4.20 19.29
CA THR A 29 15.57 -3.52 20.09
C THR A 29 15.72 -2.02 19.83
N ILE A 30 14.79 -1.45 19.07
CA ILE A 30 14.71 -0.01 18.82
C ILE A 30 14.33 0.63 20.16
N GLU A 31 15.23 1.44 20.72
CA GLU A 31 14.93 2.33 21.85
C GLU A 31 13.63 3.08 21.55
N MET A 32 12.64 2.96 22.45
CA MET A 32 11.24 3.20 22.11
C MET A 32 11.01 4.55 21.40
N ALA A 33 10.62 4.37 20.13
CA ALA A 33 10.31 5.33 19.11
C ALA A 33 9.10 6.20 19.49
N PHE A 34 9.15 7.48 19.11
CA PHE A 34 7.99 8.36 19.15
C PHE A 34 6.95 7.83 18.13
N GLN A 35 5.87 7.23 18.62
CA GLN A 35 4.83 6.59 17.81
C GLN A 35 3.43 6.95 18.33
N GLY A 36 2.42 6.87 17.46
CA GLY A 36 1.04 7.18 17.82
C GLY A 36 0.13 7.26 16.60
N SER A 37 -1.06 7.85 16.80
CA SER A 37 -2.05 8.02 15.74
C SER A 37 -2.14 9.47 15.26
N LEU A 38 -2.27 9.65 13.94
CA LEU A 38 -2.56 10.94 13.31
C LEU A 38 -3.94 11.50 13.69
N LYS A 39 -4.83 10.66 14.23
CA LYS A 39 -6.14 11.08 14.74
C LYS A 39 -6.02 11.87 16.04
N GLU A 40 -5.00 11.59 16.84
CA GLU A 40 -4.77 12.22 18.14
C GLU A 40 -3.90 13.48 18.00
N LEU A 41 -2.88 13.41 17.14
CA LEU A 41 -1.95 14.51 16.91
C LEU A 41 -1.71 14.70 15.40
N PRO A 42 -2.04 15.86 14.83
CA PRO A 42 -1.77 16.14 13.42
C PRO A 42 -0.29 16.05 13.07
N LEU A 43 0.01 15.66 11.84
CA LEU A 43 1.38 15.52 11.34
C LEU A 43 2.25 16.78 11.54
N PRO A 44 1.76 18.02 11.29
CA PRO A 44 2.55 19.22 11.53
C PRO A 44 3.06 19.34 12.98
N ASP A 45 2.23 18.98 13.95
CA ASP A 45 2.55 19.09 15.38
C ASP A 45 3.57 18.01 15.79
N ILE A 46 3.41 16.80 15.26
CA ILE A 46 4.37 15.68 15.42
C ILE A 46 5.76 16.07 14.93
N ILE A 47 5.83 16.60 13.70
CA ILE A 47 7.10 17.01 13.10
C ILE A 47 7.72 18.13 13.91
N GLN A 48 6.93 19.12 14.35
CA GLN A 48 7.42 20.22 15.17
C GLN A 48 8.05 19.72 16.48
N LEU A 49 7.40 18.79 17.17
CA LEU A 49 7.88 18.24 18.44
C LEU A 49 9.23 17.51 18.29
N VAL A 50 9.38 16.70 17.24
CA VAL A 50 10.65 15.98 16.99
C VAL A 50 11.73 16.92 16.44
N SER A 51 11.36 17.90 15.61
CA SER A 51 12.30 18.86 15.02
C SER A 51 13.00 19.70 16.08
N VAL A 52 12.28 20.15 17.12
CA VAL A 52 12.84 20.91 18.24
C VAL A 52 13.90 20.11 19.00
N SER A 53 13.76 18.79 19.08
CA SER A 53 14.76 17.93 19.72
C SER A 53 16.05 17.74 18.92
N GLY A 54 16.11 18.25 17.68
CA GLY A 54 17.30 18.17 16.82
C GLY A 54 17.64 16.75 16.33
N LYS A 55 16.72 15.79 16.47
CA LYS A 55 16.97 14.39 16.12
C LYS A 55 17.09 14.19 14.60
N THR A 56 17.94 13.24 14.22
CA THR A 56 18.03 12.68 12.87
C THR A 56 17.31 11.33 12.84
N GLY A 57 16.53 11.08 11.81
CA GLY A 57 15.78 9.84 11.67
C GLY A 57 14.65 9.93 10.65
N LYS A 58 13.82 8.88 10.61
CA LYS A 58 12.75 8.71 9.64
C LYS A 58 11.41 8.56 10.35
N PHE A 59 10.44 9.40 9.99
CA PHE A 59 9.03 9.10 10.21
C PHE A 59 8.54 8.13 9.14
N THR A 60 7.89 7.06 9.59
CA THR A 60 7.08 6.17 8.77
C THR A 60 5.62 6.45 9.11
N LEU A 61 4.82 6.78 8.11
CA LEU A 61 3.37 6.98 8.24
C LEU A 61 2.66 5.88 7.46
N SER A 62 1.57 5.37 8.01
CA SER A 62 0.73 4.36 7.36
C SER A 62 -0.74 4.67 7.53
N ARG A 63 -1.49 4.56 6.44
CA ARG A 63 -2.95 4.71 6.41
C ARG A 63 -3.52 3.69 5.42
N ASP A 64 -4.29 2.74 5.92
CA ASP A 64 -4.85 1.64 5.13
C ASP A 64 -3.74 0.91 4.34
N HIS A 65 -3.71 1.04 3.00
CA HIS A 65 -2.67 0.47 2.14
C HIS A 65 -1.56 1.46 1.75
N ASP A 66 -1.70 2.74 2.09
CA ASP A 66 -0.73 3.78 1.77
C ASP A 66 0.37 3.84 2.83
N ARG A 67 1.61 4.08 2.38
CA ARG A 67 2.76 4.39 3.25
C ARG A 67 3.49 5.63 2.77
N GLY A 68 3.92 6.43 3.74
CA GLY A 68 4.71 7.63 3.54
C GLY A 68 5.92 7.68 4.44
N TYR A 69 6.94 8.41 4.00
CA TYR A 69 8.20 8.57 4.72
C TYR A 69 8.61 10.03 4.76
N ILE A 70 9.08 10.50 5.91
CA ILE A 70 9.69 11.84 6.07
C ILE A 70 11.00 11.67 6.82
N TYR A 71 12.08 12.19 6.25
CA TYR A 71 13.42 12.10 6.80
C TYR A 71 13.85 13.43 7.39
N LEU A 72 14.33 13.37 8.62
CA LEU A 72 14.89 14.50 9.36
C LEU A 72 16.40 14.31 9.50
N LYS A 73 17.14 15.41 9.34
CA LYS A 73 18.57 15.49 9.66
C LYS A 73 18.80 16.72 10.53
N ASN A 74 19.31 16.52 11.74
CA ASN A 74 19.50 17.58 12.74
C ASN A 74 18.22 18.40 12.97
N GLY A 75 17.07 17.72 13.04
CA GLY A 75 15.75 18.36 13.19
C GLY A 75 15.20 19.04 11.92
N GLN A 76 15.92 19.05 10.80
CA GLN A 76 15.44 19.62 9.53
C GLN A 76 14.85 18.54 8.62
N MET A 77 13.69 18.78 8.02
CA MET A 77 13.14 17.90 6.99
C MET A 77 13.99 18.02 5.72
N VAL A 78 14.54 16.91 5.26
CA VAL A 78 15.48 16.88 4.12
C VAL A 78 14.96 16.05 2.94
N HIS A 79 14.05 15.11 3.19
CA HIS A 79 13.46 14.26 2.17
C HIS A 79 12.08 13.77 2.61
N ALA A 80 11.18 13.53 1.65
CA ALA A 80 9.91 12.87 1.91
C ALA A 80 9.40 12.16 0.67
N THR A 81 8.57 11.12 0.88
CA THR A 81 7.94 10.34 -0.19
C THR A 81 6.58 9.81 0.25
N VAL A 82 5.62 9.74 -0.67
CA VAL A 82 4.34 9.03 -0.51
C VAL A 82 3.80 8.66 -1.89
N GLY A 83 3.61 7.36 -2.14
CA GLY A 83 3.38 6.88 -3.50
C GLY A 83 4.47 7.38 -4.45
N GLU A 84 4.06 8.06 -5.53
CA GLU A 84 4.97 8.67 -6.52
C GLU A 84 5.43 10.10 -6.16
N LEU A 85 4.84 10.72 -5.13
CA LEU A 85 5.21 12.08 -4.73
C LEU A 85 6.52 12.09 -3.96
N VAL A 86 7.36 13.10 -4.22
CA VAL A 86 8.67 13.26 -3.61
C VAL A 86 8.86 14.71 -3.12
N GLY A 87 9.58 14.88 -2.02
CA GLY A 87 9.96 16.18 -1.48
C GLY A 87 8.79 16.94 -0.87
N GLU A 88 8.69 18.21 -1.19
CA GLU A 88 7.75 19.14 -0.54
C GLU A 88 6.29 18.75 -0.78
N GLU A 89 5.95 18.31 -2.00
CA GLU A 89 4.59 17.83 -2.30
C GLU A 89 4.22 16.55 -1.54
N ALA A 90 5.19 15.70 -1.21
CA ALA A 90 4.95 14.53 -0.36
C ALA A 90 4.60 14.95 1.08
N ILE A 91 5.29 15.97 1.62
CA ILE A 91 4.96 16.55 2.94
C ILE A 91 3.52 17.07 2.94
N TYR A 92 3.14 17.84 1.92
CA TYR A 92 1.82 18.43 1.83
C TYR A 92 0.72 17.38 1.69
N ALA A 93 0.95 16.33 0.89
CA ALA A 93 0.01 15.22 0.76
C ALA A 93 -0.16 14.44 2.07
N LEU A 94 0.93 14.16 2.79
CA LEU A 94 0.90 13.47 4.08
C LEU A 94 0.21 14.30 5.17
N ALA A 95 0.37 15.63 5.14
CA ALA A 95 -0.25 16.51 6.14
C ALA A 95 -1.79 16.56 6.06
N ILE A 96 -2.38 16.15 4.93
CA ILE A 96 -3.83 16.06 4.75
C ILE A 96 -4.39 14.78 5.41
N TRP A 97 -3.55 13.79 5.71
CA TRP A 97 -3.99 12.56 6.38
C TRP A 97 -4.49 12.87 7.79
N ASN A 98 -5.78 12.63 8.02
CA ASN A 98 -6.46 12.85 9.30
C ASN A 98 -6.59 11.57 10.15
N GLN A 99 -6.11 10.44 9.61
CA GLN A 99 -6.12 9.13 10.25
C GLN A 99 -4.89 8.33 9.78
N GLY A 100 -4.55 7.30 10.55
CA GLY A 100 -3.37 6.47 10.32
C GLY A 100 -2.42 6.51 11.50
N ASP A 101 -1.36 5.72 11.40
CA ASP A 101 -0.33 5.57 12.42
C ASP A 101 0.98 6.20 11.95
N PHE A 102 1.78 6.66 12.91
CA PHE A 102 3.13 7.14 12.67
C PHE A 102 4.12 6.49 13.62
N GLN A 103 5.37 6.38 13.17
CA GLN A 103 6.50 5.94 13.97
C GLN A 103 7.77 6.68 13.57
N PHE A 104 8.54 7.16 14.54
CA PHE A 104 9.85 7.77 14.31
C PHE A 104 11.00 6.81 14.67
N GLY A 105 11.76 6.38 13.66
CA GLY A 105 12.99 5.62 13.83
C GLY A 105 14.22 6.54 13.85
N PRO A 106 15.00 6.63 14.94
CA PRO A 106 16.22 7.45 14.98
C PRO A 106 17.35 6.87 14.13
N GLY A 107 18.21 7.74 13.60
CA GLY A 107 19.47 7.36 12.95
C GLY A 107 19.37 6.88 11.50
N GLU A 108 18.17 6.85 10.91
CA GLU A 108 18.00 6.62 9.48
C GLU A 108 18.14 7.92 8.68
N GLU A 109 19.13 7.97 7.78
CA GLU A 109 19.33 9.09 6.85
C GLU A 109 18.83 8.72 5.44
N PRO A 110 18.31 9.68 4.66
CA PRO A 110 17.89 9.42 3.29
C PRO A 110 19.07 9.42 2.32
N ASP A 111 18.95 8.65 1.24
CA ASP A 111 19.97 8.59 0.17
C ASP A 111 20.05 9.89 -0.66
N ARG A 112 19.03 10.76 -0.56
CA ARG A 112 18.90 12.00 -1.33
C ARG A 112 18.25 13.10 -0.50
N GLN A 113 18.54 14.35 -0.84
CA GLN A 113 17.84 15.53 -0.34
C GLN A 113 16.97 16.11 -1.44
N THR A 114 15.69 16.32 -1.15
CA THR A 114 14.71 16.84 -2.13
C THR A 114 13.85 17.95 -1.56
N ILE A 115 14.12 18.37 -0.34
CA ILE A 115 13.44 19.47 0.34
C ILE A 115 14.43 20.61 0.48
N THR A 116 14.00 21.81 0.08
CA THR A 116 14.85 23.01 0.13
C THR A 116 14.28 24.09 1.05
N LYS A 117 12.96 24.07 1.28
CA LYS A 117 12.27 24.97 2.20
C LYS A 117 12.59 24.64 3.67
N SER A 118 12.51 25.66 4.51
CA SER A 118 12.58 25.49 5.97
C SER A 118 11.37 24.73 6.50
N ASN A 119 11.54 24.05 7.64
CA ASN A 119 10.42 23.39 8.33
C ASN A 119 9.24 24.34 8.55
N THR A 120 9.49 25.57 9.00
CA THR A 120 8.43 26.57 9.21
C THR A 120 7.63 26.83 7.94
N ASN A 121 8.28 27.02 6.79
CA ASN A 121 7.58 27.26 5.53
C ASN A 121 6.76 26.04 5.09
N LEU A 122 7.30 24.83 5.27
CA LEU A 122 6.59 23.59 4.97
C LEU A 122 5.37 23.39 5.86
N LEU A 123 5.51 23.61 7.16
CA LEU A 123 4.43 23.43 8.14
C LEU A 123 3.32 24.49 7.95
N MET A 124 3.68 25.74 7.67
CA MET A 124 2.71 26.80 7.37
C MET A 124 1.91 26.50 6.09
N GLU A 125 2.58 26.06 5.02
CA GLU A 125 1.91 25.68 3.78
C GLU A 125 1.04 24.42 3.96
N ALA A 126 1.52 23.43 4.72
CA ALA A 126 0.75 22.25 5.07
C ALA A 126 -0.53 22.60 5.86
N ALA A 127 -0.43 23.51 6.85
CA ALA A 127 -1.58 24.00 7.60
C ALA A 127 -2.59 24.72 6.69
N ARG A 128 -2.11 25.61 5.81
CA ARG A 128 -2.96 26.29 4.82
C ARG A 128 -3.70 25.29 3.93
N ARG A 129 -3.00 24.28 3.40
CA ARG A 129 -3.62 23.24 2.57
C ARG A 129 -4.61 22.37 3.34
N LEU A 130 -4.34 22.09 4.61
CA LEU A 130 -5.28 21.37 5.48
C LEU A 130 -6.56 22.19 5.71
N ASP A 131 -6.45 23.50 5.93
CA ASP A 131 -7.60 24.39 6.05
C ASP A 131 -8.41 24.48 4.74
N GLU A 132 -7.73 24.59 3.60
CA GLU A 132 -8.39 24.50 2.29
C GLU A 132 -9.08 23.16 2.10
N TRP A 133 -8.44 22.04 2.46
CA TRP A 133 -9.02 20.70 2.37
C TRP A 133 -10.30 20.58 3.19
N ARG A 134 -10.39 21.20 4.37
CA ARG A 134 -11.63 21.24 5.19
C ARG A 134 -12.80 21.90 4.46
N VAL A 135 -12.54 22.84 3.55
CA VAL A 135 -13.58 23.45 2.72
C VAL A 135 -13.92 22.54 1.54
N LEU A 136 -12.90 22.01 0.86
CA LEU A 136 -13.06 21.12 -0.29
C LEU A 136 -13.82 19.84 0.07
N SER A 137 -13.52 19.27 1.24
CA SER A 137 -14.07 17.99 1.70
C SER A 137 -15.58 17.98 1.89
N LYS A 138 -16.22 19.16 1.98
CA LYS A 138 -17.67 19.30 1.98
C LYS A 138 -18.33 18.82 0.68
N LYS A 139 -17.63 18.96 -0.46
CA LYS A 139 -18.08 18.51 -1.78
C LYS A 139 -17.22 17.38 -2.35
N VAL A 140 -15.99 17.21 -1.86
CA VAL A 140 -15.02 16.20 -2.28
C VAL A 140 -14.58 15.36 -1.07
N PRO A 141 -15.41 14.44 -0.56
CA PRO A 141 -15.19 13.82 0.75
C PRO A 141 -13.87 13.03 0.88
N SER A 142 -13.43 12.39 -0.22
CA SER A 142 -12.12 11.73 -0.32
C SER A 142 -11.58 11.84 -1.74
N VAL A 143 -10.28 11.67 -1.89
CA VAL A 143 -9.58 11.51 -3.17
C VAL A 143 -9.87 10.16 -3.85
N ASP A 144 -10.58 9.25 -3.18
CA ASP A 144 -10.97 7.95 -3.74
C ASP A 144 -12.26 8.03 -4.56
N TYR A 145 -12.96 9.17 -4.54
CA TYR A 145 -14.18 9.35 -5.34
C TYR A 145 -13.84 9.40 -6.84
N ILE A 146 -14.78 8.95 -7.67
CA ILE A 146 -14.69 8.97 -9.12
C ILE A 146 -15.52 10.15 -9.63
N PRO A 147 -14.91 11.12 -10.34
CA PRO A 147 -15.65 12.18 -10.99
C PRO A 147 -16.38 11.68 -12.24
N GLU A 148 -17.55 12.27 -12.50
CA GLU A 148 -18.34 12.04 -13.70
C GLU A 148 -18.88 13.35 -14.27
N LEU A 149 -18.72 13.54 -15.58
CA LEU A 149 -19.28 14.68 -16.29
C LEU A 149 -20.81 14.60 -16.32
N GLN A 150 -21.45 15.70 -15.96
CA GLN A 150 -22.90 15.83 -16.00
C GLN A 150 -23.31 16.41 -17.35
N VAL A 151 -23.87 15.56 -18.22
CA VAL A 151 -24.46 15.99 -19.48
C VAL A 151 -25.89 16.47 -19.21
N ARG A 152 -26.18 17.75 -19.50
CA ARG A 152 -27.53 18.29 -19.44
C ARG A 152 -27.98 18.70 -20.84
N GLU A 153 -29.04 18.06 -21.33
CA GLU A 153 -29.59 18.30 -22.68
C GLU A 153 -30.13 19.73 -22.87
N SER A 154 -30.49 20.41 -21.77
CA SER A 154 -31.15 21.73 -21.80
C SER A 154 -30.25 22.89 -21.34
N ARG A 155 -28.92 22.71 -21.32
CA ARG A 155 -28.00 23.80 -21.00
C ARG A 155 -27.84 24.69 -22.24
N HIS A 156 -28.50 25.84 -22.22
CA HIS A 156 -28.39 26.85 -23.29
C HIS A 156 -27.19 27.81 -23.11
N GLU A 157 -26.48 27.71 -21.99
CA GLU A 157 -25.31 28.54 -21.68
C GLU A 157 -24.00 27.89 -22.16
N GLN A 158 -23.12 28.70 -22.74
CA GLN A 158 -21.77 28.26 -23.11
C GLN A 158 -20.93 28.01 -21.86
N ILE A 159 -20.30 26.83 -21.80
CA ILE A 159 -19.37 26.49 -20.72
C ILE A 159 -17.97 26.95 -21.16
N THR A 160 -17.37 27.86 -20.40
CA THR A 160 -15.97 28.26 -20.59
C THR A 160 -15.10 27.52 -19.59
N LEU A 161 -14.09 26.82 -20.08
CA LEU A 161 -13.12 26.11 -19.26
C LEU A 161 -11.74 26.75 -19.45
N ASN A 162 -11.03 26.94 -18.35
CA ASN A 162 -9.62 27.30 -18.41
C ASN A 162 -8.76 26.08 -18.81
N PRO A 163 -7.46 26.25 -19.14
CA PRO A 163 -6.63 25.14 -19.60
C PRO A 163 -6.48 23.98 -18.60
N GLN A 164 -6.45 24.27 -17.29
CA GLN A 164 -6.32 23.24 -16.24
C GLN A 164 -7.63 22.46 -16.09
N GLU A 165 -8.77 23.17 -16.12
CA GLU A 165 -10.10 22.57 -16.12
C GLU A 165 -10.30 21.68 -17.36
N TRP A 166 -9.93 22.17 -18.55
CA TRP A 166 -10.00 21.39 -19.78
C TRP A 166 -9.15 20.12 -19.70
N LEU A 167 -7.89 20.25 -19.27
CA LEU A 167 -7.00 19.10 -19.11
C LEU A 167 -7.61 18.06 -18.17
N LEU A 168 -8.19 18.49 -17.06
CA LEU A 168 -8.84 17.60 -16.12
C LEU A 168 -10.05 16.88 -16.73
N VAL A 169 -10.93 17.61 -17.43
CA VAL A 169 -12.11 17.05 -18.11
C VAL A 169 -11.72 15.91 -19.05
N THR A 170 -10.60 16.02 -19.77
CA THR A 170 -10.13 14.93 -20.68
C THR A 170 -9.76 13.63 -19.96
N ARG A 171 -9.62 13.65 -18.62
CA ARG A 171 -9.31 12.49 -17.79
C ARG A 171 -10.49 11.95 -17.00
N ILE A 172 -11.62 12.66 -17.01
CA ILE A 172 -12.85 12.22 -16.36
C ILE A 172 -13.56 11.22 -17.28
N ASP A 173 -13.38 9.94 -17.00
CA ASP A 173 -13.96 8.82 -17.76
C ASP A 173 -15.03 8.03 -16.99
N GLY A 174 -15.32 8.43 -15.74
CA GLY A 174 -16.25 7.71 -14.88
C GLY A 174 -15.69 6.44 -14.25
N HIS A 175 -14.39 6.16 -14.37
CA HIS A 175 -13.75 4.98 -13.78
C HIS A 175 -12.56 5.31 -12.87
N ARG A 176 -11.80 6.36 -13.17
CA ARG A 176 -10.62 6.74 -12.37
C ARG A 176 -10.99 7.58 -11.16
N SER A 177 -10.37 7.28 -10.01
CA SER A 177 -10.52 8.14 -8.83
C SER A 177 -9.77 9.47 -9.00
N ILE A 178 -10.07 10.46 -8.15
CA ILE A 178 -9.32 11.72 -8.07
C ILE A 178 -7.82 11.46 -7.86
N ALA A 179 -7.47 10.49 -7.03
CA ALA A 179 -6.08 10.07 -6.81
C ALA A 179 -5.44 9.50 -8.08
N ASP A 180 -6.16 8.67 -8.84
CA ASP A 180 -5.66 8.08 -10.09
C ASP A 180 -5.47 9.14 -11.18
N ILE A 181 -6.39 10.11 -11.25
CA ILE A 181 -6.28 11.24 -12.18
C ILE A 181 -5.06 12.10 -11.85
N GLY A 182 -4.82 12.39 -10.56
CA GLY A 182 -3.63 13.13 -10.11
C GLY A 182 -2.32 12.46 -10.55
N LYS A 183 -2.22 11.13 -10.37
CA LYS A 183 -1.06 10.35 -10.84
C LYS A 183 -0.84 10.48 -12.34
N VAL A 184 -1.90 10.33 -13.15
CA VAL A 184 -1.80 10.40 -14.63
C VAL A 184 -1.42 11.80 -15.10
N LEU A 185 -1.92 12.84 -14.45
CA LEU A 185 -1.64 14.23 -14.80
C LEU A 185 -0.34 14.77 -14.17
N ASN A 186 0.31 13.99 -13.31
CA ASN A 186 1.46 14.41 -12.52
C ASN A 186 1.19 15.70 -11.71
N ILE A 187 0.01 15.80 -11.11
CA ILE A 187 -0.38 16.86 -10.19
C ILE A 187 -0.93 16.25 -8.90
N SER A 188 -0.86 16.97 -7.79
CA SER A 188 -1.33 16.44 -6.51
C SER A 188 -2.85 16.23 -6.52
N SER A 189 -3.33 15.20 -5.82
CA SER A 189 -4.77 14.94 -5.66
C SER A 189 -5.51 16.14 -5.03
N PHE A 190 -4.80 16.96 -4.27
CA PHE A 190 -5.29 18.21 -3.71
C PHE A 190 -5.61 19.24 -4.81
N GLU A 191 -4.71 19.46 -5.77
CA GLU A 191 -4.96 20.35 -6.91
C GLU A 191 -6.10 19.85 -7.79
N VAL A 192 -6.16 18.52 -8.02
CA VAL A 192 -7.31 17.91 -8.72
C VAL A 192 -8.62 18.22 -7.99
N ALA A 193 -8.67 18.00 -6.67
CA ALA A 193 -9.85 18.27 -5.86
C ALA A 193 -10.27 19.75 -5.89
N LYS A 194 -9.32 20.69 -5.93
CA LYS A 194 -9.60 22.13 -6.07
C LYS A 194 -10.31 22.45 -7.38
N ILE A 195 -9.81 21.93 -8.49
CA ILE A 195 -10.43 22.13 -9.80
C ILE A 195 -11.83 21.49 -9.82
N LEU A 196 -11.96 20.26 -9.31
CA LEU A 196 -13.26 19.57 -9.22
C LEU A 196 -14.27 20.32 -8.35
N TYR A 197 -13.84 20.95 -7.25
CA TYR A 197 -14.75 21.71 -6.39
C TYR A 197 -15.47 22.82 -7.17
N GLY A 198 -14.75 23.55 -8.03
CA GLY A 198 -15.33 24.55 -8.92
C GLY A 198 -16.33 23.94 -9.89
N MET A 199 -15.95 22.84 -10.56
CA MET A 199 -16.82 22.13 -11.51
C MET A 199 -18.07 21.53 -10.87
N ILE A 200 -17.97 21.00 -9.65
CA ILE A 200 -19.11 20.46 -8.88
C ILE A 200 -20.05 21.60 -8.48
N THR A 201 -19.50 22.75 -8.08
CA THR A 201 -20.29 23.93 -7.75
C THR A 201 -21.00 24.50 -8.97
N GLY A 202 -20.36 24.45 -10.14
CA GLY A 202 -20.97 24.77 -11.43
C GLY A 202 -21.82 23.66 -12.04
N GLU A 203 -22.10 22.58 -11.30
CA GLU A 203 -22.92 21.43 -11.72
C GLU A 203 -22.47 20.79 -13.04
N LEU A 204 -21.17 20.82 -13.34
CA LEU A 204 -20.54 20.20 -14.50
C LEU A 204 -20.05 18.79 -14.19
N VAL A 205 -19.71 18.53 -12.92
CA VAL A 205 -19.19 17.25 -12.45
C VAL A 205 -19.96 16.82 -11.21
N ALA A 206 -20.25 15.52 -11.11
CA ALA A 206 -20.66 14.87 -9.87
C ALA A 206 -19.58 13.88 -9.42
N LEU A 207 -19.60 13.53 -8.14
CA LEU A 207 -18.73 12.49 -7.62
C LEU A 207 -19.55 11.26 -7.27
N LYS A 208 -19.10 10.10 -7.73
CA LYS A 208 -19.54 8.81 -7.22
C LYS A 208 -18.48 8.29 -6.28
N LYS A 209 -18.88 7.67 -5.17
CA LYS A 209 -17.93 6.89 -4.38
C LYS A 209 -17.36 5.85 -5.34
N LYS A 210 -16.04 5.65 -5.37
CA LYS A 210 -15.50 4.42 -5.92
C LYS A 210 -16.19 3.35 -5.11
N SER A 211 -17.21 2.73 -5.70
CA SER A 211 -17.73 1.50 -5.16
C SER A 211 -16.47 0.67 -5.02
N GLU A 212 -16.06 0.35 -3.78
CA GLU A 212 -15.70 -1.05 -3.54
C GLU A 212 -16.75 -1.80 -4.32
N PHE A 213 -16.34 -2.39 -5.44
CA PHE A 213 -17.19 -2.88 -6.52
C PHE A 213 -18.59 -3.14 -5.99
N VAL A 214 -19.64 -2.61 -6.63
CA VAL A 214 -20.96 -3.23 -6.48
C VAL A 214 -20.74 -4.66 -6.96
N ARG A 215 -20.33 -5.47 -5.99
CA ARG A 215 -20.38 -6.90 -5.97
C ARG A 215 -21.87 -7.09 -6.13
N ASP A 216 -22.30 -7.59 -7.28
CA ASP A 216 -23.44 -8.50 -7.22
C ASP A 216 -23.18 -9.38 -6.01
N GLU A 217 -24.11 -9.49 -5.04
CA GLU A 217 -23.85 -10.16 -3.76
C GLU A 217 -23.09 -11.48 -3.96
N GLU A 218 -23.46 -12.19 -5.03
CA GLU A 218 -22.80 -13.37 -5.61
C GLU A 218 -21.33 -13.17 -5.99
N SER A 219 -20.97 -12.15 -6.79
CA SER A 219 -19.58 -11.81 -7.12
C SER A 219 -18.75 -11.46 -5.87
N GLY A 220 -19.39 -10.86 -4.85
CA GLY A 220 -18.73 -10.50 -3.60
C GLY A 220 -18.38 -11.69 -2.73
N GLU A 221 -19.31 -12.63 -2.60
CA GLU A 221 -19.13 -13.91 -1.93
C GLU A 221 -18.05 -14.73 -2.64
N LEU A 222 -18.05 -14.75 -3.97
CA LEU A 222 -17.05 -15.47 -4.76
C LEU A 222 -15.64 -14.88 -4.62
N VAL A 223 -15.49 -13.56 -4.54
CA VAL A 223 -14.20 -12.90 -4.27
C VAL A 223 -13.69 -13.24 -2.86
N ASP A 224 -14.57 -13.22 -1.85
CA ASP A 224 -14.19 -13.61 -0.47
C ASP A 224 -13.81 -15.08 -0.38
N LEU A 225 -14.60 -15.95 -1.03
CA LEU A 225 -14.31 -17.38 -1.15
C LEU A 225 -12.95 -17.61 -1.82
N ALA A 226 -12.65 -16.92 -2.92
CA ALA A 226 -11.37 -17.03 -3.61
C ALA A 226 -10.19 -16.60 -2.72
N ALA A 227 -10.34 -15.54 -1.93
CA ALA A 227 -9.32 -15.07 -1.00
C ALA A 227 -9.05 -16.08 0.13
N ARG A 228 -10.11 -16.70 0.68
CA ARG A 228 -9.97 -17.75 1.70
C ARG A 228 -9.32 -19.02 1.14
N ILE A 229 -9.69 -19.43 -0.08
CA ILE A 229 -9.07 -20.56 -0.78
C ILE A 229 -7.58 -20.30 -1.02
N ARG A 230 -7.19 -19.08 -1.41
CA ARG A 230 -5.77 -18.69 -1.56
C ARG A 230 -5.00 -18.90 -0.26
N THR A 231 -5.52 -18.41 0.86
CA THR A 231 -4.86 -18.58 2.18
C THR A 231 -4.65 -20.05 2.53
N ILE A 232 -5.64 -20.91 2.28
CA ILE A 232 -5.52 -22.36 2.49
C ILE A 232 -4.44 -22.94 1.54
N ALA A 233 -4.45 -22.56 0.27
CA ALA A 233 -3.44 -23.04 -0.68
C ALA A 233 -2.01 -22.64 -0.26
N GLU A 234 -1.81 -21.44 0.27
CA GLU A 234 -0.51 -20.99 0.79
C GLU A 234 -0.06 -21.80 2.01
N GLU A 235 -0.98 -22.17 2.90
CA GLU A 235 -0.70 -23.02 4.07
C GLU A 235 -0.23 -24.43 3.66
N TYR A 236 -0.92 -25.06 2.71
CA TYR A 236 -0.64 -26.44 2.29
C TYR A 236 0.52 -26.56 1.30
N ILE A 237 0.66 -25.61 0.37
CA ILE A 237 1.70 -25.65 -0.68
C ILE A 237 2.98 -24.95 -0.21
N GLY A 238 2.87 -23.92 0.63
CA GLY A 238 3.99 -23.16 1.19
C GLY A 238 4.58 -22.11 0.25
N ASN A 239 5.44 -21.26 0.82
CA ASN A 239 5.97 -20.03 0.20
C ASN A 239 6.66 -20.20 -1.16
N SER A 240 7.15 -21.40 -1.50
CA SER A 240 7.79 -21.69 -2.79
C SER A 240 6.84 -21.51 -3.99
N ALA A 241 5.53 -21.61 -3.76
CA ALA A 241 4.51 -21.47 -4.80
C ALA A 241 3.80 -20.10 -4.81
N HIS A 242 4.17 -19.17 -3.92
CA HIS A 242 3.44 -17.90 -3.72
C HIS A 242 3.20 -17.12 -5.03
N LYS A 243 4.22 -17.01 -5.90
CA LYS A 243 4.07 -16.32 -7.21
C LYS A 243 3.07 -17.00 -8.13
N THR A 244 3.03 -18.33 -8.13
CA THR A 244 2.10 -19.12 -8.95
C THR A 244 0.69 -18.99 -8.38
N ILE A 245 0.55 -19.14 -7.06
CA ILE A 245 -0.71 -18.99 -6.35
C ILE A 245 -1.31 -17.60 -6.60
N GLU A 246 -0.52 -16.54 -6.40
CA GLU A 246 -0.96 -15.16 -6.61
C GLU A 246 -1.36 -14.89 -8.06
N LYS A 247 -0.60 -15.41 -9.04
CA LYS A 247 -0.96 -15.30 -10.46
C LYS A 247 -2.33 -15.90 -10.77
N HIS A 248 -2.61 -17.11 -10.27
CA HIS A 248 -3.89 -17.77 -10.54
C HIS A 248 -5.04 -17.14 -9.75
N PHE A 249 -4.77 -16.62 -8.55
CA PHE A 249 -5.72 -15.82 -7.79
C PHE A 249 -6.14 -14.53 -8.52
N LEU A 250 -5.17 -13.75 -9.01
CA LEU A 250 -5.47 -12.52 -9.76
C LEU A 250 -6.26 -12.80 -11.05
N ARG A 251 -5.97 -13.91 -11.73
CA ARG A 251 -6.75 -14.36 -12.89
C ARG A 251 -8.18 -14.77 -12.52
N ALA A 252 -8.36 -15.39 -11.36
CA ALA A 252 -9.69 -15.73 -10.85
C ALA A 252 -10.51 -14.48 -10.55
N LEU A 253 -9.90 -13.46 -9.92
CA LEU A 253 -10.56 -12.18 -9.67
C LEU A 253 -11.00 -11.50 -10.97
N ASP A 254 -10.13 -11.47 -11.99
CA ASP A 254 -10.45 -10.92 -13.31
C ASP A 254 -11.62 -11.66 -13.99
N GLY A 255 -11.65 -13.00 -13.88
CA GLY A 255 -12.76 -13.82 -14.39
C GLY A 255 -14.08 -13.59 -13.65
N ILE A 256 -14.06 -13.54 -12.30
CA ILE A 256 -15.24 -13.23 -11.49
C ILE A 256 -15.81 -11.87 -11.89
N MET A 257 -14.93 -10.86 -12.03
CA MET A 257 -15.31 -9.50 -12.41
C MET A 257 -15.79 -9.37 -13.86
N SER A 258 -15.41 -10.32 -14.72
CA SER A 258 -15.82 -10.37 -16.13
C SER A 258 -17.10 -11.20 -16.35
N GLY A 259 -17.69 -11.75 -15.29
CA GLY A 259 -18.95 -12.50 -15.34
C GLY A 259 -18.83 -14.02 -15.40
N ASP A 260 -17.63 -14.59 -15.27
CA ASP A 260 -17.42 -16.05 -15.25
C ASP A 260 -17.85 -16.68 -13.91
N GLY A 261 -18.01 -15.87 -12.86
CA GLY A 261 -18.54 -16.27 -11.56
C GLY A 261 -17.81 -17.46 -10.94
N GLU A 262 -18.57 -18.50 -10.57
CA GLU A 262 -18.04 -19.70 -9.91
C GLU A 262 -17.02 -20.47 -10.77
N GLN A 263 -17.13 -20.41 -12.10
CA GLN A 263 -16.20 -21.08 -13.02
C GLN A 263 -14.77 -20.56 -12.88
N ALA A 264 -14.61 -19.27 -12.59
CA ALA A 264 -13.30 -18.67 -12.34
C ALA A 264 -12.68 -19.18 -11.02
N VAL A 265 -13.49 -19.41 -9.99
CA VAL A 265 -13.06 -20.01 -8.72
C VAL A 265 -12.66 -21.47 -8.91
N ASP A 266 -13.43 -22.25 -9.68
CA ASP A 266 -13.13 -23.66 -9.98
C ASP A 266 -11.84 -23.82 -10.80
N ALA A 267 -11.62 -22.95 -11.78
CA ALA A 267 -10.38 -22.91 -12.54
C ALA A 267 -9.17 -22.61 -11.63
N MET A 268 -9.33 -21.70 -10.68
CA MET A 268 -8.29 -21.39 -9.67
C MET A 268 -7.97 -22.60 -8.79
N VAL A 269 -8.99 -23.26 -8.23
CA VAL A 269 -8.83 -24.46 -7.40
C VAL A 269 -8.10 -25.56 -8.16
N THR A 270 -8.48 -25.80 -9.42
CA THR A 270 -7.83 -26.80 -10.29
C THR A 270 -6.33 -26.52 -10.45
N GLU A 271 -5.93 -25.27 -10.63
CA GLU A 271 -4.51 -24.91 -10.75
C GLU A 271 -3.75 -25.01 -9.41
N PHE A 272 -4.41 -24.75 -8.28
CA PHE A 272 -3.84 -24.99 -6.95
C PHE A 272 -3.65 -26.48 -6.68
N GLU A 273 -4.61 -27.33 -7.03
CA GLU A 273 -4.47 -28.79 -6.91
C GLU A 273 -3.34 -29.33 -7.79
N LYS A 274 -3.20 -28.85 -9.04
CA LYS A 274 -2.05 -29.20 -9.89
C LYS A 274 -0.72 -28.77 -9.26
N THR A 275 -0.67 -27.55 -8.71
CA THR A 275 0.53 -27.02 -8.06
C THR A 275 0.88 -27.83 -6.81
N ALA A 276 -0.12 -28.19 -6.00
CA ALA A 276 0.05 -29.04 -4.82
C ALA A 276 0.53 -30.45 -5.19
N SER A 277 -0.05 -31.05 -6.25
CA SER A 277 0.34 -32.37 -6.73
C SER A 277 1.81 -32.41 -7.17
N LEU A 278 2.25 -31.37 -7.89
CA LEU A 278 3.63 -31.25 -8.37
C LEU A 278 4.64 -30.99 -7.24
N LEU A 279 4.30 -30.17 -6.25
CA LEU A 279 5.26 -29.70 -5.24
C LEU A 279 5.21 -30.46 -3.91
N ARG A 280 4.05 -31.01 -3.55
CA ARG A 280 3.78 -31.63 -2.25
C ARG A 280 3.23 -33.05 -2.34
N GLY A 281 2.86 -33.50 -3.54
CA GLY A 281 2.37 -34.85 -3.80
C GLY A 281 0.88 -35.05 -3.49
N LEU A 282 0.40 -36.25 -3.79
CA LEU A 282 -1.02 -36.60 -3.79
C LEU A 282 -1.68 -36.48 -2.39
N ALA A 283 -0.98 -36.87 -1.33
CA ALA A 283 -1.53 -36.82 0.03
C ALA A 283 -1.90 -35.39 0.47
N VAL A 284 -1.03 -34.41 0.20
CA VAL A 284 -1.27 -32.99 0.51
C VAL A 284 -2.33 -32.39 -0.41
N THR A 285 -2.40 -32.86 -1.66
CA THR A 285 -3.43 -32.43 -2.62
C THR A 285 -4.83 -32.85 -2.16
N GLU A 286 -4.99 -34.07 -1.65
CA GLU A 286 -6.29 -34.53 -1.12
C GLU A 286 -6.68 -33.79 0.17
N GLN A 287 -5.72 -33.45 1.03
CA GLN A 287 -6.00 -32.64 2.22
C GLN A 287 -6.44 -31.22 1.84
N LEU A 288 -5.76 -30.60 0.87
CA LEU A 288 -6.14 -29.30 0.31
C LEU A 288 -7.56 -29.33 -0.27
N ARG A 289 -7.88 -30.35 -1.08
CA ARG A 289 -9.21 -30.54 -1.66
C ARG A 289 -10.29 -30.70 -0.59
N SER A 290 -10.05 -31.56 0.41
CA SER A 290 -10.98 -31.75 1.53
C SER A 290 -11.25 -30.43 2.25
N ARG A 291 -10.20 -29.64 2.52
CA ARG A 291 -10.32 -28.37 3.24
C ARG A 291 -11.06 -27.30 2.43
N ILE A 292 -10.85 -27.24 1.12
CA ILE A 292 -11.59 -26.34 0.23
C ILE A 292 -13.07 -26.75 0.15
N SER A 293 -13.36 -28.06 0.12
CA SER A 293 -14.75 -28.56 0.13
C SER A 293 -15.49 -28.19 1.42
N GLU A 294 -14.85 -28.34 2.58
CA GLU A 294 -15.43 -27.92 3.87
C GLU A 294 -15.76 -26.43 3.90
N LEU A 295 -14.86 -25.60 3.36
CA LEU A 295 -15.06 -24.15 3.27
C LEU A 295 -16.28 -23.80 2.41
N ARG A 296 -16.48 -24.49 1.28
CA ARG A 296 -17.62 -24.26 0.38
C ARG A 296 -18.96 -24.68 0.99
N THR A 297 -18.97 -25.67 1.87
CA THR A 297 -20.20 -26.12 2.56
C THR A 297 -20.60 -25.26 3.76
N ALA A 298 -19.72 -24.35 4.20
CA ALA A 298 -19.91 -23.51 5.38
C ALA A 298 -20.36 -22.07 5.05
N VAL A 299 -20.47 -21.74 3.76
CA VAL A 299 -21.00 -20.49 3.20
C VAL A 299 -22.43 -20.74 2.77
#